data_AF-A0A2N6DXY3-F1
#
_entry.id   AF-A0A2N6DXY3-F1
#
_cell.length_a   1.000
_cell.length_b   1.000
_cell.length_c   1.000
_cell.angle_alpha   90.00
_cell.angle_beta   90.00
_cell.angle_gamma   90.00
#
_symmetry.space_group_name_H-M   'P 1'
#
loop_
_entity.id
_entity.type
_entity.pdbx_description
1 polymer ?
#
loop_
_entity_poly.entity_id
_entity_poly.type
_entity_poly.pdbx_seq_one_letter_code
_entity_poly.pdbx_strand_id
1 'polypeptide(L)'
;NGLGDAVHALRDPTRGGVATTLKEIALQSEVDICLQESTLPVLDTVRGVCAILGLDPLFVANEGKLLAFVAADAATEALQIMRGHPQGQEAEIIGEVTGKSNGKLFLQTSIGGLRAIDMLAGEQLPRIC
;
A
#
# COMPACT_ATOMS: atom_id res chain seq x y z
N ASN A 1 -6.36 -21.25 14.83
CA ASN A 1 -5.45 -21.04 13.68
C ASN A 1 -5.99 -19.89 12.88
N GLY A 2 -5.33 -18.74 12.97
CA GLY A 2 -5.75 -17.47 12.40
C GLY A 2 -4.99 -16.35 13.09
N LEU A 3 -4.77 -15.25 12.38
CA LEU A 3 -3.94 -14.13 12.84
C LEU A 3 -4.47 -13.45 14.11
N GLY A 4 -5.79 -13.56 14.40
CA GLY A 4 -6.38 -13.05 15.65
C GLY A 4 -6.07 -11.57 15.87
N ASP A 5 -5.63 -11.24 17.08
CA ASP A 5 -5.27 -9.87 17.49
C ASP A 5 -4.03 -9.31 16.77
N ALA A 6 -3.30 -10.15 16.02
CA ALA A 6 -2.19 -9.70 15.20
C ALA A 6 -2.64 -8.91 13.96
N VAL A 7 -3.93 -8.89 13.60
CA VAL A 7 -4.45 -8.01 12.54
C VAL A 7 -4.89 -6.68 13.16
N HIS A 8 -4.19 -5.60 12.82
CA HIS A 8 -4.48 -4.28 13.36
C HIS A 8 -5.48 -3.50 12.51
N ALA A 9 -5.37 -3.60 11.18
CA ALA A 9 -6.28 -2.90 10.26
C ALA A 9 -6.32 -3.60 8.90
N LEU A 10 -7.48 -3.50 8.24
CA LEU A 10 -7.73 -3.98 6.89
C LEU A 10 -8.43 -2.86 6.09
N ARG A 11 -7.95 -2.56 4.88
CA ARG A 11 -8.56 -1.56 3.99
C ARG A 11 -8.39 -1.94 2.53
N ASP A 12 -9.40 -1.66 1.72
CA ASP A 12 -9.38 -1.76 0.27
C ASP A 12 -8.89 -0.43 -0.35
N PRO A 13 -7.87 -0.44 -1.23
CA PRO A 13 -7.33 0.77 -1.84
C PRO A 13 -8.10 1.17 -3.12
N THR A 14 -9.37 1.51 -2.95
CA THR A 14 -10.26 2.00 -4.03
C THR A 14 -9.90 3.43 -4.42
N ARG A 15 -10.75 4.44 -4.17
CA ARG A 15 -10.51 5.80 -4.64
C ARG A 15 -9.23 6.38 -4.01
N GLY A 16 -8.36 6.93 -4.85
CA GLY A 16 -7.04 7.44 -4.42
C GLY A 16 -5.97 6.37 -4.23
N GLY A 17 -6.31 5.10 -4.43
CA GLY A 17 -5.37 3.98 -4.47
C GLY A 17 -4.67 3.68 -3.15
N VAL A 18 -3.54 2.99 -3.27
CA VAL A 18 -2.70 2.54 -2.15
C VAL A 18 -2.13 3.73 -1.38
N ALA A 19 -1.63 4.75 -2.08
CA ALA A 19 -1.02 5.92 -1.45
C ALA A 19 -1.99 6.67 -0.54
N THR A 20 -3.19 6.97 -1.03
CA THR A 20 -4.21 7.69 -0.24
C THR A 20 -4.65 6.86 0.96
N THR A 21 -4.95 5.58 0.74
CA THR A 21 -5.41 4.68 1.82
C THR A 21 -4.37 4.55 2.93
N LEU A 22 -3.11 4.35 2.58
CA LEU A 22 -2.02 4.27 3.57
C LEU A 22 -1.81 5.60 4.29
N LYS A 23 -1.92 6.72 3.57
CA LYS A 23 -1.78 8.06 4.16
C LYS A 23 -2.91 8.35 5.16
N GLU A 24 -4.14 7.97 4.85
CA GLU A 24 -5.27 8.06 5.78
C GLU A 24 -5.03 7.22 7.04
N ILE A 25 -4.57 5.98 6.89
CA ILE A 25 -4.24 5.10 8.03
C ILE A 25 -3.12 5.71 8.87
N ALA A 26 -2.06 6.22 8.24
CA ALA A 26 -0.93 6.87 8.90
C ALA A 26 -1.41 8.07 9.75
N LEU A 27 -2.26 8.92 9.18
CA LEU A 27 -2.83 10.08 9.87
C LEU A 27 -3.76 9.69 11.02
N GLN A 28 -4.69 8.75 10.79
CA GLN A 28 -5.66 8.31 11.80
C GLN A 28 -5.01 7.57 12.96
N SER A 29 -3.89 6.88 12.70
CA SER A 29 -3.18 6.08 13.69
C SER A 29 -2.01 6.82 14.34
N GLU A 30 -1.70 8.04 13.90
CA GLU A 30 -0.55 8.83 14.35
C GLU A 30 0.78 8.07 14.23
N VAL A 31 1.02 7.50 13.03
CA VAL A 31 2.24 6.74 12.72
C VAL A 31 2.85 7.13 11.38
N ASP A 32 4.16 6.93 11.25
CA ASP A 32 4.84 7.04 9.95
C ASP A 32 4.97 5.66 9.29
N ILE A 33 4.74 5.60 7.98
CA ILE A 33 4.83 4.38 7.17
C ILE A 33 5.94 4.55 6.13
N CYS A 34 6.77 3.53 5.96
CA CYS A 34 7.77 3.47 4.89
C CYS A 34 7.44 2.29 3.97
N LEU A 35 7.31 2.57 2.68
CA LEU A 35 7.11 1.60 1.61
C LEU A 35 8.41 1.31 0.88
N GLN A 36 8.52 0.11 0.33
CA GLN A 36 9.71 -0.36 -0.38
C GLN A 36 9.34 -0.51 -1.84
N GLU A 37 9.90 0.35 -2.70
CA GLU A 37 9.49 0.42 -4.10
C GLU A 37 9.66 -0.91 -4.84
N SER A 38 10.72 -1.64 -4.52
CA SER A 38 11.07 -2.92 -5.13
C SER A 38 10.11 -4.06 -4.77
N THR A 39 9.33 -3.94 -3.70
CA THR A 39 8.39 -4.99 -3.27
C THR A 39 6.95 -4.73 -3.71
N LEU A 40 6.66 -3.58 -4.33
CA LEU A 40 5.33 -3.24 -4.81
C LEU A 40 4.95 -4.09 -6.05
N PRO A 41 3.91 -4.95 -5.96
CA PRO A 41 3.51 -5.83 -7.04
C PRO A 41 2.69 -5.07 -8.09
N VAL A 42 3.38 -4.29 -8.92
CA VAL A 42 2.79 -3.54 -10.04
C VAL A 42 3.28 -4.17 -11.34
N LEU A 43 2.33 -4.68 -12.14
CA LEU A 43 2.59 -5.27 -13.44
C LEU A 43 3.28 -4.29 -14.40
N ASP A 44 4.20 -4.77 -15.22
CA ASP A 44 4.94 -3.94 -16.18
C ASP A 44 4.01 -3.22 -17.16
N THR A 45 2.91 -3.84 -17.56
CA THR A 45 1.88 -3.22 -18.40
C THR A 45 1.21 -2.04 -17.70
N VAL A 46 0.92 -2.16 -16.40
CA VAL A 46 0.37 -1.06 -15.59
C VAL A 46 1.39 0.06 -15.43
N ARG A 47 2.66 -0.27 -15.17
CA ARG A 47 3.75 0.72 -15.11
C ARG A 47 3.87 1.49 -16.43
N GLY A 48 3.87 0.78 -17.55
CA GLY A 48 3.95 1.36 -18.89
C GLY A 48 2.78 2.32 -19.19
N VAL A 49 1.55 1.90 -18.91
CA VAL A 49 0.37 2.75 -19.11
C VAL A 49 0.39 3.98 -18.20
N CYS A 50 0.72 3.81 -16.92
CA CYS A 50 0.83 4.94 -15.98
C CYS A 50 1.88 5.94 -16.45
N ALA A 51 3.05 5.47 -16.90
CA ALA A 51 4.10 6.33 -17.43
C ALA A 51 3.65 7.13 -18.66
N ILE A 52 2.94 6.51 -19.61
CA ILE A 52 2.42 7.19 -20.80
C ILE A 52 1.38 8.26 -20.43
N LEU A 53 0.52 7.97 -19.44
CA LEU A 53 -0.56 8.85 -19.02
C LEU A 53 -0.12 9.91 -17.98
N GLY A 54 1.12 9.88 -17.50
CA GLY A 54 1.59 10.75 -16.44
C GLY A 54 0.95 10.48 -15.08
N LEU A 55 0.53 9.22 -14.84
CA LEU A 55 -0.07 8.77 -13.60
C LEU A 55 0.98 8.07 -12.72
N ASP A 56 0.78 8.13 -11.40
CA ASP A 56 1.52 7.28 -10.45
C ASP A 56 0.62 6.11 -10.06
N PRO A 57 1.04 4.84 -10.28
CA PRO A 57 0.21 3.67 -10.03
C PRO A 57 -0.26 3.55 -8.58
N LEU A 58 0.43 4.17 -7.61
CA LEU A 58 0.01 4.15 -6.21
C LEU A 58 -1.27 4.93 -5.94
N PHE A 59 -1.65 5.83 -6.83
CA PHE A 59 -2.85 6.64 -6.70
C PHE A 59 -4.03 6.16 -7.55
N VAL A 60 -3.81 5.14 -8.38
CA VAL A 60 -4.86 4.54 -9.21
C VAL A 60 -5.72 3.60 -8.37
N ALA A 61 -7.04 3.65 -8.59
CA ALA A 61 -7.99 2.87 -7.82
C ALA A 61 -7.88 1.35 -8.10
N ASN A 62 -8.14 0.55 -7.06
CA ASN A 62 -8.17 -0.91 -7.14
C ASN A 62 -9.53 -1.45 -6.67
N GLU A 63 -10.15 -2.35 -7.43
CA GLU A 63 -11.48 -2.94 -7.15
C GLU A 63 -11.40 -4.44 -6.81
N GLY A 64 -10.40 -4.83 -6.02
CA GLY A 64 -10.16 -6.24 -5.69
C GLY A 64 -8.85 -6.50 -4.97
N LYS A 65 -8.36 -5.52 -4.21
CA LYS A 65 -7.10 -5.60 -3.45
C LYS A 65 -7.37 -5.27 -1.99
N LEU A 66 -6.51 -5.79 -1.11
CA LEU A 66 -6.56 -5.59 0.33
C LEU A 66 -5.19 -5.12 0.81
N LEU A 67 -5.18 -4.04 1.59
CA LEU A 67 -4.07 -3.66 2.44
C LEU A 67 -4.33 -4.21 3.85
N ALA A 68 -3.34 -4.89 4.42
CA ALA A 68 -3.41 -5.42 5.77
C ALA A 68 -2.23 -4.92 6.60
N PHE A 69 -2.55 -4.40 7.77
CA PHE A 69 -1.57 -4.07 8.81
C PHE A 69 -1.62 -5.18 9.85
N VAL A 70 -0.47 -5.80 10.09
CA VAL A 70 -0.33 -6.91 11.02
C VAL A 70 0.84 -6.67 11.98
N ALA A 71 0.84 -7.39 13.10
CA ALA A 71 1.99 -7.45 14.00
C ALA A 71 3.21 -7.99 13.25
N ALA A 72 4.39 -7.44 13.56
CA ALA A 72 5.62 -7.71 12.81
C ALA A 72 6.03 -9.19 12.86
N ASP A 73 5.80 -9.85 14.00
CA ASP A 73 6.05 -11.28 14.19
C ASP A 73 5.07 -12.19 13.44
N ALA A 74 3.89 -11.68 13.09
CA ALA A 74 2.87 -12.37 12.30
C ALA A 74 2.93 -12.08 10.79
N ALA A 75 3.81 -11.17 10.33
CA ALA A 75 3.83 -10.72 8.94
C ALA A 75 4.05 -11.85 7.92
N THR A 76 4.98 -12.77 8.20
CA THR A 76 5.27 -13.91 7.33
C THR A 76 4.09 -14.89 7.27
N GLU A 77 3.45 -15.18 8.40
CA GLU A 77 2.27 -16.05 8.46
C GLU A 77 1.11 -15.43 7.68
N ALA A 78 0.88 -14.12 7.86
CA ALA A 78 -0.16 -13.38 7.14
C ALA A 78 0.05 -13.45 5.62
N LEU A 79 1.30 -13.24 5.17
CA LEU A 79 1.66 -13.34 3.76
C LEU A 79 1.41 -14.75 3.20
N GLN A 80 1.77 -15.80 3.95
CA GLN A 80 1.51 -17.19 3.55
C GLN A 80 0.01 -17.47 3.42
N ILE A 81 -0.80 -17.00 4.37
CA ILE A 81 -2.27 -17.13 4.32
C ILE A 81 -2.82 -16.44 3.08
N MET A 82 -2.39 -15.20 2.80
CA MET A 82 -2.84 -14.46 1.62
C MET A 82 -2.48 -15.18 0.31
N ARG A 83 -1.24 -15.66 0.19
CA ARG A 83 -0.77 -16.39 -1.00
C ARG A 83 -1.43 -17.76 -1.18
N GLY A 84 -1.99 -18.33 -0.12
CA GLY A 84 -2.83 -19.53 -0.20
C GLY A 84 -4.18 -19.28 -0.90
N HIS A 85 -4.62 -18.03 -1.02
CA HIS A 85 -5.84 -17.67 -1.73
C HIS A 85 -5.58 -17.42 -3.22
N PRO A 86 -6.43 -17.90 -4.17
CA PRO A 86 -6.22 -17.71 -5.60
C PRO A 86 -6.03 -16.24 -6.03
N GLN A 87 -6.72 -15.31 -5.39
CA GLN A 87 -6.61 -13.87 -5.69
C GLN A 87 -5.46 -13.17 -4.94
N GLY A 88 -4.80 -13.85 -4.01
CA GLY A 88 -3.73 -13.30 -3.17
C GLY A 88 -2.33 -13.82 -3.52
N GLN A 89 -2.18 -14.56 -4.63
CA GLN A 89 -0.89 -15.16 -5.03
C GLN A 89 0.23 -14.13 -5.20
N GLU A 90 -0.10 -12.91 -5.61
CA GLU A 90 0.83 -11.78 -5.76
C GLU A 90 0.89 -10.87 -4.51
N ALA A 91 0.35 -11.30 -3.37
CA ALA A 91 0.49 -10.55 -2.13
C ALA A 91 1.98 -10.40 -1.77
N GLU A 92 2.36 -9.24 -1.26
CA GLU A 92 3.72 -8.89 -0.85
C GLU A 92 3.69 -8.08 0.45
N ILE A 93 4.75 -8.19 1.24
CA ILE A 93 5.02 -7.22 2.32
C ILE A 93 5.63 -5.99 1.66
N ILE A 94 4.85 -4.92 1.58
CA ILE A 94 5.21 -3.71 0.81
C ILE A 94 5.89 -2.62 1.63
N GLY A 95 5.99 -2.80 2.95
CA GLY A 95 6.59 -1.83 3.85
C GLY A 95 6.27 -2.08 5.32
N GLU A 96 6.54 -1.07 6.15
CA GLU A 96 6.41 -1.16 7.60
C GLU A 96 5.98 0.17 8.24
N VAL A 97 5.43 0.07 9.45
CA VAL A 97 5.23 1.22 10.34
C VAL A 97 6.55 1.50 11.05
N THR A 98 7.07 2.70 10.90
CA THR A 98 8.42 3.08 11.37
C THR A 98 8.44 3.79 12.72
N GLY A 99 7.29 4.23 13.23
CA GLY A 99 7.17 4.83 14.55
C GLY A 99 5.91 5.68 14.71
N LYS A 100 5.65 6.13 15.95
CA LYS A 100 4.58 7.10 16.24
C LYS A 100 5.00 8.51 15.83
N SER A 101 4.16 9.21 15.07
CA SER A 101 4.47 10.49 14.43
C SER A 101 3.20 11.12 13.83
N ASN A 102 3.33 12.15 13.01
CA ASN A 102 2.21 12.92 12.46
C ASN A 102 1.70 12.41 11.10
N GLY A 103 1.73 11.10 10.86
CA GLY A 103 1.10 10.50 9.68
C GLY A 103 1.87 10.68 8.36
N LYS A 104 3.21 10.60 8.37
CA LYS A 104 4.02 10.66 7.14
C LYS A 104 4.01 9.32 6.42
N LEU A 105 4.09 9.40 5.09
CA LEU A 105 4.22 8.24 4.22
C LEU A 105 5.46 8.46 3.35
N PHE A 106 6.36 7.48 3.36
CA PHE A 106 7.58 7.49 2.58
C PHE A 106 7.62 6.32 1.63
N LEU A 107 8.30 6.51 0.50
CA LEU A 107 8.70 5.46 -0.42
C LEU A 107 10.21 5.43 -0.49
N GLN A 108 10.81 4.35 0.01
CA GLN A 108 12.19 4.02 -0.25
C GLN A 108 12.29 3.51 -1.69
N THR A 109 12.92 4.34 -2.53
CA THR A 109 13.14 4.06 -3.94
C THR A 109 14.16 2.93 -4.12
N SER A 110 14.12 2.29 -5.28
CA SER A 110 15.00 1.18 -5.66
C SER A 110 16.49 1.55 -5.68
N ILE A 111 16.79 2.85 -5.78
CA ILE A 111 18.15 3.42 -5.74
C ILE A 111 18.56 3.90 -4.33
N GLY A 112 17.74 3.65 -3.30
CA GLY A 112 18.05 3.93 -1.89
C GLY A 112 17.63 5.32 -1.39
N GLY A 113 17.08 6.19 -2.24
CA GLY A 113 16.52 7.48 -1.82
C GLY A 113 15.14 7.35 -1.15
N LEU A 114 14.78 8.31 -0.31
CA LEU A 114 13.44 8.41 0.29
C LEU A 114 12.63 9.52 -0.38
N ARG A 115 11.44 9.16 -0.87
CA ARG A 115 10.44 10.08 -1.45
C ARG A 115 9.27 10.20 -0.48
N ALA A 116 8.91 11.42 -0.08
CA ALA A 116 7.67 11.65 0.65
C ALA A 116 6.46 11.49 -0.29
N ILE A 117 5.41 10.82 0.20
CA ILE A 117 4.13 10.70 -0.49
C ILE A 117 3.10 11.53 0.28
N ASP A 118 2.56 12.53 -0.41
CA ASP A 118 1.48 13.38 0.09
C ASP A 118 0.12 12.95 -0.48
N MET A 119 -0.95 13.46 0.14
CA MET A 119 -2.30 13.31 -0.40
C MET A 119 -2.40 13.99 -1.76
N LEU A 120 -3.17 13.41 -2.68
CA LEU A 120 -3.48 14.09 -3.94
C LEU A 120 -4.26 15.37 -3.69
N ALA A 121 -3.92 16.41 -4.45
CA ALA A 121 -4.77 17.58 -4.61
C ALA A 121 -5.91 17.24 -5.60
N GLY A 122 -6.93 16.52 -5.12
CA GLY A 122 -8.11 16.14 -5.91
C GLY A 122 -7.99 14.76 -6.59
N GLU A 123 -8.94 14.47 -7.49
CA GLU A 123 -9.02 13.17 -8.17
C GLU A 123 -8.24 13.16 -9.48
N GLN A 124 -7.39 12.15 -9.71
CA GLN A 124 -6.68 11.98 -10.99
C GLN A 124 -7.59 11.51 -12.13
N LEU A 125 -8.57 10.66 -11.82
CA LEU A 125 -9.40 10.00 -12.82
C LEU A 125 -10.89 10.15 -12.44
N PRO A 126 -11.62 11.10 -13.07
CA PRO A 126 -13.02 11.33 -12.74
C PRO A 126 -13.88 10.13 -13.15
N ARG A 127 -14.79 9.72 -12.26
CA ARG A 127 -15.72 8.59 -12.47
C ARG A 127 -15.01 7.23 -12.66
N ILE A 128 -13.89 7.02 -11.97
CA ILE A 128 -13.16 5.75 -12.00
C ILE A 128 -13.91 4.61 -11.27
N CYS A 129 -14.76 4.98 -10.30
CA CYS A 129 -15.66 4.10 -9.56
C CYS A 129 -16.90 4.89 -9.10
#